data_AF-A0A345R622-F1
#
_entry.id   AF-A0A345R622-F1
#
_cell.length_a   1.000
_cell.length_b   1.000
_cell.length_c   1.000
_cell.angle_alpha   90.00
_cell.angle_beta   90.00
_cell.angle_gamma   90.00
#
_symmetry.space_group_name_H-M   'P 1'
#
loop_
_entity.id
_entity.type
_entity.pdbx_description
1 polymer ?
#
loop_
_entity_poly.entity_id
_entity_poly.type
_entity_poly.pdbx_seq_one_letter_code
_entity_poly.pdbx_strand_id
1 'polypeptide(L)'
;MLPFFRRKAESQPTGDWWTEAFTPEEHATIEGVFAPLGGGTAESLARSTNPNSLGALAEYLKKEHLRHLGYKLLDRADTLVNENVPVLNLHFYFAVRGGFYYRWRDHDPFALDEAVKSFERQIGLGANVARFFREDKNWGFIPAHAGYRQLRIIEEKRGNWTLARALCEQAKAEGWADDWDHHIGRIDKKLAAMKTQD
;
A
#
# COMPACT_ATOMS: atom_id res chain seq x y z
N MET A 1 2.93 -0.71 20.73
CA MET A 1 3.58 0.37 19.98
C MET A 1 4.00 -0.20 18.64
N LEU A 2 3.40 0.24 17.53
CA LEU A 2 3.70 -0.29 16.20
C LEU A 2 5.14 0.12 15.83
N PRO A 3 6.00 -0.82 15.35
CA PRO A 3 7.44 -0.58 15.16
C PRO A 3 7.79 0.45 14.06
N PHE A 4 6.79 1.00 13.36
CA PHE A 4 6.97 1.82 12.16
C PHE A 4 7.03 3.34 12.39
N PHE A 5 6.82 3.83 13.62
CA PHE A 5 6.69 5.27 13.89
C PHE A 5 7.99 5.97 14.31
N ARG A 6 9.16 5.37 14.12
CA ARG A 6 10.44 6.06 14.40
C ARG A 6 10.83 7.02 13.28
N ARG A 7 10.07 8.11 13.12
CA ARG A 7 10.61 9.41 12.73
C ARG A 7 10.09 10.43 13.73
N LYS A 8 10.99 11.25 14.29
CA LYS A 8 10.58 12.51 14.92
C LYS A 8 9.74 13.24 13.89
N ALA A 9 8.56 13.73 14.27
CA ALA A 9 7.81 14.66 13.44
C ALA A 9 8.76 15.79 13.05
N GLU A 10 9.15 15.86 11.78
CA GLU A 10 9.79 17.06 11.25
C GLU A 10 8.80 18.21 11.51
N SER A 11 9.34 19.35 11.97
CA SER A 11 8.57 20.57 12.15
C SER A 11 7.67 20.76 10.94
N GLN A 12 6.37 20.99 11.17
CA GLN A 12 5.41 21.14 10.07
C GLN A 12 5.99 22.09 9.03
N PRO A 13 6.04 21.71 7.74
CA PRO A 13 6.59 22.57 6.71
C PRO A 13 5.87 23.91 6.80
N THR A 14 6.63 24.98 7.01
CA THR A 14 6.12 26.35 6.98
C THR A 14 5.93 26.71 5.51
N GLY A 15 4.72 26.54 4.98
CA GLY A 15 4.43 26.75 3.56
C GLY A 15 3.25 25.92 3.08
N ASP A 16 2.73 26.29 1.92
CA ASP A 16 1.67 25.54 1.26
C ASP A 16 2.30 24.51 0.32
N TRP A 17 2.57 23.31 0.86
CA TRP A 17 3.21 22.24 0.08
C TRP A 17 2.54 21.98 -1.27
N TRP A 18 1.19 22.06 -1.33
CA TRP A 18 0.47 21.82 -2.58
C TRP A 18 0.87 22.85 -3.64
N THR A 19 0.87 24.13 -3.30
CA THR A 19 1.24 25.23 -4.21
C THR A 19 2.74 25.27 -4.53
N GLU A 20 3.59 24.81 -3.62
CA GLU A 20 5.05 24.85 -3.78
C GLU A 20 5.61 23.63 -4.54
N ALA A 21 4.98 22.46 -4.42
CA ALA A 21 5.50 21.21 -4.98
C ALA A 21 5.14 20.98 -6.45
N PHE A 22 4.14 21.72 -6.97
CA PHE A 22 3.61 21.55 -8.31
C PHE A 22 3.63 22.86 -9.11
N THR A 23 3.95 22.77 -10.41
CA THR A 23 3.78 23.91 -11.33
C THR A 23 2.30 24.13 -11.65
N PRO A 24 1.90 25.32 -12.14
CA PRO A 24 0.53 25.56 -12.60
C PRO A 24 0.03 24.52 -13.61
N GLU A 25 0.89 24.04 -14.52
CA GLU A 25 0.57 23.02 -15.51
C GLU A 25 0.40 21.63 -14.86
N GLU A 26 1.23 21.29 -13.87
CA GLU A 26 1.08 20.06 -13.10
C GLU A 26 -0.23 20.09 -12.30
N HIS A 27 -0.59 21.21 -11.67
CA HIS A 27 -1.88 21.39 -11.01
C HIS A 27 -3.06 21.19 -11.97
N ALA A 28 -3.04 21.86 -13.13
CA ALA A 28 -4.07 21.72 -14.14
C ALA A 28 -4.19 20.28 -14.66
N THR A 29 -3.05 19.60 -14.78
CA THR A 29 -3.01 18.18 -15.16
C THR A 29 -3.64 17.30 -14.09
N ILE A 30 -3.26 17.48 -12.82
CA ILE A 30 -3.78 16.68 -11.69
C ILE A 30 -5.29 16.88 -11.54
N GLU A 31 -5.77 18.13 -11.57
CA GLU A 31 -7.21 18.42 -11.52
C GLU A 31 -7.94 17.88 -12.75
N GLY A 32 -7.33 17.97 -13.94
CA GLY A 32 -7.93 17.47 -15.19
C GLY A 32 -8.06 15.95 -15.27
N VAL A 33 -7.19 15.19 -14.62
CA VAL A 33 -7.30 13.72 -14.55
C VAL A 33 -8.12 13.24 -13.34
N PHE A 34 -8.27 14.09 -12.32
CA PHE A 34 -9.01 13.75 -11.12
C PHE A 34 -10.51 13.81 -11.38
N ALA A 35 -11.11 12.64 -11.56
CA ALA A 35 -12.55 12.48 -11.77
C ALA A 35 -13.15 11.61 -10.65
N PRO A 36 -13.37 12.17 -9.44
CA PRO A 36 -14.00 11.41 -8.37
C PRO A 36 -15.49 11.22 -8.67
N LEU A 37 -16.03 10.04 -8.34
CA LEU A 37 -17.47 9.79 -8.33
C LEU A 37 -18.09 10.41 -7.06
N GLY A 38 -18.00 11.74 -6.93
CA GLY A 38 -18.43 12.49 -5.75
C GLY A 38 -17.41 12.38 -4.61
N GLY A 39 -16.47 13.32 -4.52
CA GLY A 39 -15.44 13.29 -3.50
C GLY A 39 -14.38 14.39 -3.66
N GLY A 40 -14.75 15.63 -3.36
CA GLY A 40 -13.82 16.76 -3.28
C GLY A 40 -13.15 17.15 -4.62
N THR A 41 -12.16 18.03 -4.52
CA THR A 41 -11.22 18.41 -5.60
C THR A 41 -9.86 17.74 -5.38
N ALA A 42 -8.99 17.70 -6.39
CA ALA A 42 -7.66 17.13 -6.20
C ALA A 42 -6.90 17.92 -5.14
N GLU A 43 -7.01 19.25 -5.17
CA GLU A 43 -6.50 20.14 -4.13
C GLU A 43 -6.98 19.75 -2.72
N SER A 44 -8.27 19.47 -2.53
CA SER A 44 -8.79 19.10 -1.21
C SER A 44 -8.18 17.81 -0.67
N LEU A 45 -7.92 16.83 -1.54
CA LEU A 45 -7.24 15.58 -1.17
C LEU A 45 -5.74 15.83 -0.92
N ALA A 46 -5.09 16.65 -1.74
CA ALA A 46 -3.67 16.97 -1.61
C ALA A 46 -3.35 17.74 -0.32
N ARG A 47 -4.29 18.56 0.15
CA ARG A 47 -4.19 19.32 1.41
C ARG A 47 -4.61 18.52 2.64
N SER A 48 -5.13 17.31 2.46
CA SER A 48 -5.53 16.45 3.57
C SER A 48 -4.34 16.06 4.44
N THR A 49 -4.55 15.98 5.76
CA THR A 49 -3.57 15.40 6.69
C THR A 49 -3.68 13.87 6.76
N ASN A 50 -4.61 13.26 6.01
CA ASN A 50 -4.75 11.82 5.91
C ASN A 50 -3.89 11.28 4.74
N PRO A 51 -2.84 10.48 4.99
CA PRO A 51 -2.00 9.92 3.94
C PRO A 51 -2.79 9.11 2.89
N ASN A 52 -3.90 8.48 3.30
CA ASN A 52 -4.75 7.74 2.37
C ASN A 52 -5.42 8.64 1.33
N SER A 53 -5.74 9.90 1.66
CA SER A 53 -6.31 10.85 0.70
C SER A 53 -5.33 11.17 -0.43
N LEU A 54 -4.06 11.41 -0.11
CA LEU A 54 -3.01 11.64 -1.10
C LEU A 54 -2.69 10.38 -1.90
N GLY A 55 -2.70 9.21 -1.25
CA GLY A 55 -2.60 7.92 -1.95
C GLY A 55 -3.73 7.72 -2.96
N ALA A 56 -4.97 7.97 -2.57
CA ALA A 56 -6.13 7.87 -3.45
C ALA A 56 -6.02 8.84 -4.64
N LEU A 57 -5.51 10.05 -4.44
CA LEU A 57 -5.24 10.97 -5.54
C LEU A 57 -4.12 10.44 -6.47
N ALA A 58 -3.05 9.88 -5.92
CA ALA A 58 -1.96 9.28 -6.72
C ALA A 58 -2.46 8.17 -7.64
N GLU A 59 -3.52 7.44 -7.28
CA GLU A 59 -4.11 6.42 -8.15
C GLU A 59 -4.63 6.94 -9.49
N TYR A 60 -4.94 8.24 -9.62
CA TYR A 60 -5.33 8.83 -10.90
C TYR A 60 -4.13 9.09 -11.83
N LEU A 61 -2.91 9.04 -11.29
CA LEU A 61 -1.66 9.37 -11.96
C LEU A 61 -0.86 8.13 -12.37
N LYS A 62 -1.55 7.00 -12.59
CA LYS A 62 -0.97 5.69 -12.97
C LYS A 62 -0.56 5.55 -14.44
N LYS A 63 -0.58 6.65 -15.22
CA LYS A 63 -0.04 6.68 -16.60
C LYS A 63 1.45 7.01 -16.57
N GLU A 64 2.22 6.47 -17.51
CA GLU A 64 3.69 6.55 -17.50
C GLU A 64 4.22 7.99 -17.44
N HIS A 65 3.66 8.89 -18.25
CA HIS A 65 4.05 10.30 -18.26
C HIS A 65 3.57 11.09 -17.02
N LEU A 66 2.66 10.54 -16.21
CA LEU A 66 2.12 11.18 -15.01
C LEU A 66 2.71 10.62 -13.70
N ARG A 67 3.39 9.47 -13.76
CA ARG A 67 3.76 8.72 -12.55
C ARG A 67 4.64 9.51 -11.58
N HIS A 68 5.45 10.43 -12.09
CA HIS A 68 6.32 11.29 -11.28
C HIS A 68 5.50 12.22 -10.36
N LEU A 69 4.32 12.69 -10.79
CA LEU A 69 3.39 13.43 -9.95
C LEU A 69 2.79 12.53 -8.85
N GLY A 70 2.51 11.27 -9.20
CA GLY A 70 2.11 10.26 -8.22
C GLY A 70 3.18 10.03 -7.15
N TYR A 71 4.46 9.97 -7.53
CA TYR A 71 5.56 9.87 -6.57
C TYR A 71 5.61 11.08 -5.62
N LYS A 72 5.48 12.31 -6.13
CA LYS A 72 5.42 13.53 -5.28
C LYS A 72 4.31 13.43 -4.23
N LEU A 73 3.11 12.96 -4.59
CA LEU A 73 1.99 12.78 -3.66
C LEU A 73 2.27 11.69 -2.61
N LEU A 74 2.87 10.57 -3.03
CA LEU A 74 3.21 9.47 -2.11
C LEU A 74 4.31 9.86 -1.13
N ASP A 75 5.33 10.61 -1.58
CA ASP A 75 6.38 11.15 -0.73
C ASP A 75 5.80 12.09 0.32
N ARG A 76 4.87 12.97 -0.08
CA ARG A 76 4.14 13.81 0.88
C ARG A 76 3.32 12.98 1.85
N ALA A 77 2.58 12.00 1.37
CA ALA A 77 1.79 11.12 2.21
C ALA A 77 2.65 10.39 3.25
N ASP A 78 3.87 9.97 2.89
CA ASP A 78 4.81 9.35 3.83
C ASP A 78 5.20 10.29 4.98
N THR A 79 5.29 11.61 4.74
CA THR A 79 5.54 12.60 5.82
C THR A 79 4.37 12.72 6.81
N LEU A 80 3.16 12.34 6.40
CA LEU A 80 1.96 12.41 7.23
C LEU A 80 1.74 11.16 8.07
N VAL A 81 2.49 10.08 7.82
CA VAL A 81 2.36 8.83 8.58
C VAL A 81 2.86 9.02 10.01
N ASN A 82 1.95 8.92 10.98
CA ASN A 82 2.26 8.97 12.39
C ASN A 82 1.22 8.19 13.22
N GLU A 83 1.47 8.03 14.51
CA GLU A 83 0.66 7.21 15.42
C GLU A 83 -0.74 7.77 15.68
N ASN A 84 -1.00 9.04 15.38
CA ASN A 84 -2.33 9.65 15.51
C ASN A 84 -3.22 9.41 14.27
N VAL A 85 -2.67 8.88 13.17
CA VAL A 85 -3.48 8.53 12.00
C VAL A 85 -4.24 7.24 12.28
N PRO A 86 -5.57 7.19 12.03
CA PRO A 86 -6.35 5.96 12.22
C PRO A 86 -5.71 4.76 11.50
N VAL A 87 -5.61 3.63 12.19
CA VAL A 87 -4.93 2.41 11.67
C VAL A 87 -5.50 1.95 10.33
N LEU A 88 -6.81 2.11 10.13
CA LEU A 88 -7.49 1.76 8.89
C LEU A 88 -7.04 2.64 7.72
N ASN A 89 -6.83 3.94 7.96
CA ASN A 89 -6.31 4.84 6.94
C ASN A 89 -4.86 4.50 6.56
N LEU A 90 -4.01 4.17 7.55
CA LEU A 90 -2.64 3.72 7.28
C LEU A 90 -2.63 2.41 6.47
N HIS A 91 -3.51 1.47 6.82
CA HIS A 91 -3.64 0.19 6.11
C HIS A 91 -4.03 0.39 4.64
N PHE A 92 -5.04 1.20 4.36
CA PHE A 92 -5.43 1.50 2.97
C PHE A 92 -4.36 2.29 2.23
N TYR A 93 -3.72 3.27 2.88
CA TYR A 93 -2.62 4.02 2.28
C TYR A 93 -1.48 3.09 1.83
N PHE A 94 -1.04 2.17 2.69
CA PHE A 94 0.03 1.23 2.32
C PHE A 94 -0.37 0.25 1.23
N ALA A 95 -1.66 -0.13 1.15
CA ALA A 95 -2.19 -0.90 0.04
C ALA A 95 -2.02 -0.16 -1.30
N VAL A 96 -2.46 1.11 -1.31
CA VAL A 96 -2.42 1.99 -2.49
C VAL A 96 -0.99 2.30 -2.90
N ARG A 97 -0.15 2.70 -1.94
CA ARG A 97 1.29 2.97 -2.15
C ARG A 97 1.98 1.75 -2.76
N GLY A 98 1.77 0.56 -2.18
CA GLY A 98 2.35 -0.68 -2.69
C GLY A 98 1.88 -1.02 -4.11
N GLY A 99 0.58 -0.88 -4.38
CA GLY A 99 0.01 -1.09 -5.71
C GLY A 99 0.54 -0.11 -6.76
N PHE A 100 0.76 1.16 -6.38
CA PHE A 100 1.31 2.19 -7.26
C PHE A 100 2.75 1.87 -7.65
N TYR A 101 3.64 1.63 -6.69
CA TYR A 101 5.04 1.32 -7.00
C TYR A 101 5.17 -0.03 -7.73
N TYR A 102 4.40 -1.06 -7.37
CA TYR A 102 4.50 -2.37 -8.03
C TYR A 102 4.15 -2.33 -9.52
N ARG A 103 3.31 -1.38 -9.95
CA ARG A 103 3.02 -1.13 -11.37
C ARG A 103 4.27 -0.77 -12.16
N TRP A 104 5.20 -0.04 -11.54
CA TRP A 104 6.42 0.48 -12.18
C TRP A 104 7.68 -0.30 -11.84
N ARG A 105 7.55 -1.45 -11.16
CA ARG A 105 8.66 -2.30 -10.68
C ARG A 105 9.71 -2.68 -11.73
N ASP A 106 9.29 -2.79 -13.00
CA ASP A 106 10.15 -3.21 -14.12
C ASP A 106 10.69 -1.98 -14.91
N HIS A 107 10.17 -0.78 -14.60
CA HIS A 107 10.56 0.46 -15.27
C HIS A 107 11.49 1.31 -14.39
N ASP A 108 11.13 1.49 -13.12
CA ASP A 108 11.86 2.35 -12.18
C ASP A 108 12.61 1.47 -11.16
N PRO A 109 13.95 1.51 -11.09
CA PRO A 109 14.75 0.55 -10.30
C PRO A 109 14.41 0.48 -8.80
N PHE A 110 13.89 1.55 -8.21
CA PHE A 110 13.51 1.62 -6.80
C PHE A 110 12.09 1.09 -6.52
N ALA A 111 11.25 0.95 -7.55
CA ALA A 111 9.83 0.79 -7.36
C ALA A 111 9.45 -0.60 -6.81
N LEU A 112 10.20 -1.66 -7.15
CA LEU A 112 9.94 -2.97 -6.54
C LEU A 112 10.16 -2.94 -5.02
N ASP A 113 11.25 -2.33 -4.58
CA ASP A 113 11.60 -2.27 -3.16
C ASP A 113 10.60 -1.40 -2.38
N GLU A 114 10.17 -0.28 -2.95
CA GLU A 114 9.12 0.56 -2.35
C GLU A 114 7.77 -0.14 -2.28
N ALA A 115 7.42 -0.97 -3.27
CA ALA A 115 6.23 -1.81 -3.21
C ALA A 115 6.31 -2.82 -2.07
N VAL A 116 7.44 -3.53 -1.94
CA VAL A 116 7.68 -4.52 -0.89
C VAL A 116 7.55 -3.87 0.49
N LYS A 117 8.27 -2.77 0.76
CA LYS A 117 8.19 -2.03 2.02
C LYS A 117 6.76 -1.61 2.35
N SER A 118 5.99 -1.17 1.34
CA SER A 118 4.59 -0.77 1.55
C SER A 118 3.73 -1.95 1.98
N PHE A 119 3.83 -3.08 1.28
CA PHE A 119 3.04 -4.26 1.63
C PHE A 119 3.45 -4.85 2.97
N GLU A 120 4.74 -4.81 3.34
CA GLU A 120 5.20 -5.22 4.67
C GLU A 120 4.61 -4.33 5.76
N ARG A 121 4.61 -3.01 5.55
CA ARG A 121 3.96 -2.04 6.46
C ARG A 121 2.46 -2.30 6.55
N GLN A 122 1.79 -2.62 5.44
CA GLN A 122 0.37 -2.99 5.45
C GLN A 122 0.10 -4.25 6.27
N ILE A 123 0.88 -5.32 6.04
CA ILE A 123 0.79 -6.59 6.79
C ILE A 123 1.05 -6.38 8.27
N GLY A 124 2.00 -5.51 8.63
CA GLY A 124 2.29 -5.17 10.02
C GLY A 124 1.09 -4.55 10.77
N LEU A 125 0.08 -4.04 10.05
CA LEU A 125 -1.18 -3.57 10.60
C LEU A 125 -2.31 -4.62 10.52
N GLY A 126 -2.08 -5.73 9.83
CA GLY A 126 -3.07 -6.74 9.42
C GLY A 126 -3.93 -7.24 10.57
N ALA A 127 -3.34 -7.83 11.61
CA ALA A 127 -4.11 -8.37 12.74
C ALA A 127 -5.04 -7.34 13.42
N ASN A 128 -4.59 -6.08 13.55
CA ASN A 128 -5.40 -5.00 14.13
C ASN A 128 -6.59 -4.63 13.23
N VAL A 129 -6.37 -4.57 11.93
CA VAL A 129 -7.40 -4.21 10.95
C VAL A 129 -8.38 -5.37 10.72
N ALA A 130 -7.90 -6.62 10.71
CA ALA A 130 -8.75 -7.80 10.68
C ALA A 130 -9.71 -7.84 11.89
N ARG A 131 -9.21 -7.49 13.08
CA ARG A 131 -10.07 -7.32 14.27
C ARG A 131 -11.09 -6.21 14.07
N PHE A 132 -10.67 -5.05 13.57
CA PHE A 132 -11.58 -3.94 13.27
C PHE A 132 -12.72 -4.36 12.34
N PHE A 133 -12.43 -5.03 11.21
CA PHE A 133 -13.46 -5.49 10.27
C PHE A 133 -14.42 -6.52 10.87
N ARG A 134 -13.94 -7.35 11.81
CA ARG A 134 -14.77 -8.34 12.49
C ARG A 134 -15.72 -7.71 13.50
N GLU A 135 -15.30 -6.63 14.15
CA GLU A 135 -16.05 -5.94 15.20
C GLU A 135 -16.98 -4.83 14.67
N ASP A 136 -16.63 -4.23 13.53
CA ASP A 136 -17.42 -3.16 12.92
C ASP A 136 -18.67 -3.71 12.22
N LYS A 137 -19.84 -3.29 12.72
CA LYS A 137 -21.16 -3.72 12.25
C LYS A 137 -21.46 -3.34 10.80
N ASN A 138 -20.73 -2.37 10.22
CA ASN A 138 -20.94 -1.92 8.85
C ASN A 138 -20.15 -2.74 7.81
N TRP A 139 -19.09 -3.43 8.22
CA TRP A 139 -18.26 -4.22 7.30
C TRP A 139 -18.76 -5.66 7.17
N GLY A 140 -19.09 -6.33 8.27
CA GLY A 140 -19.72 -7.66 8.26
C GLY A 140 -18.90 -8.81 7.66
N PHE A 141 -17.73 -8.54 7.07
CA PHE A 141 -16.78 -9.52 6.55
C PHE A 141 -15.36 -8.94 6.53
N ILE A 142 -14.35 -9.82 6.50
CA ILE A 142 -12.95 -9.43 6.30
C ILE A 142 -12.62 -9.57 4.80
N PRO A 143 -12.18 -8.51 4.11
CA PRO A 143 -11.94 -8.55 2.66
C PRO A 143 -10.65 -9.30 2.30
N ALA A 144 -10.31 -9.33 1.01
CA ALA A 144 -9.00 -9.77 0.56
C ALA A 144 -7.92 -8.75 0.94
N HIS A 145 -6.71 -9.23 1.23
CA HIS A 145 -5.61 -8.38 1.67
C HIS A 145 -4.54 -8.21 0.59
N ALA A 146 -4.42 -6.99 0.06
CA ALA A 146 -3.48 -6.66 -1.01
C ALA A 146 -2.02 -7.02 -0.67
N GLY A 147 -1.56 -6.66 0.54
CA GLY A 147 -0.20 -6.94 1.01
C GLY A 147 0.19 -8.42 0.97
N TYR A 148 -0.53 -9.28 1.71
CA TYR A 148 -0.32 -10.73 1.66
C TYR A 148 -0.34 -11.30 0.25
N ARG A 149 -1.35 -10.93 -0.57
CA ARG A 149 -1.46 -11.42 -1.94
C ARG A 149 -0.24 -11.05 -2.78
N GLN A 150 0.16 -9.77 -2.77
CA GLN A 150 1.23 -9.28 -3.63
C GLN A 150 2.61 -9.71 -3.14
N LEU A 151 2.88 -9.66 -1.83
CA LEU A 151 4.16 -10.14 -1.30
C LEU A 151 4.34 -11.64 -1.53
N ARG A 152 3.29 -12.44 -1.39
CA ARG A 152 3.37 -13.86 -1.78
C ARG A 152 3.80 -14.00 -3.24
N ILE A 153 3.17 -13.28 -4.18
CA ILE A 153 3.54 -13.31 -5.60
C ILE A 153 4.99 -12.89 -5.82
N ILE A 154 5.44 -11.82 -5.16
CA ILE A 154 6.82 -11.32 -5.27
C ILE A 154 7.82 -12.36 -4.77
N GLU A 155 7.57 -12.93 -3.60
CA GLU A 155 8.48 -13.91 -2.98
C GLU A 155 8.51 -15.24 -3.75
N GLU A 156 7.39 -15.68 -4.32
CA GLU A 156 7.39 -16.81 -5.25
C GLU A 156 8.25 -16.55 -6.49
N LYS A 157 8.16 -15.35 -7.07
CA LYS A 157 9.01 -14.97 -8.22
C LYS A 157 10.50 -14.89 -7.85
N ARG A 158 10.81 -14.52 -6.61
CA ARG A 158 12.18 -14.54 -6.05
C ARG A 158 12.67 -15.95 -5.69
N GLY A 159 11.81 -16.96 -5.76
CA GLY A 159 12.12 -18.33 -5.33
C GLY A 159 12.09 -18.52 -3.81
N ASN A 160 11.63 -17.52 -3.06
CA ASN A 160 11.52 -17.54 -1.60
C ASN A 160 10.22 -18.24 -1.16
N TRP A 161 10.08 -19.51 -1.55
CA TRP A 161 8.88 -20.32 -1.32
C TRP A 161 8.51 -20.46 0.16
N THR A 162 9.50 -20.54 1.05
CA THR A 162 9.27 -20.60 2.50
C THR A 162 8.58 -19.35 3.03
N LEU A 163 9.02 -18.16 2.60
CA LEU A 163 8.39 -16.90 3.01
C LEU A 163 6.99 -16.76 2.38
N ALA A 164 6.84 -17.10 1.09
CA ALA A 164 5.53 -17.11 0.43
C ALA A 164 4.51 -18.00 1.17
N ARG A 165 4.96 -19.17 1.65
CA ARG A 165 4.13 -20.08 2.46
C ARG A 165 3.74 -19.44 3.80
N ALA A 166 4.71 -18.87 4.51
CA ALA A 166 4.48 -18.23 5.82
C ALA A 166 3.48 -17.06 5.71
N LEU A 167 3.56 -16.27 4.63
CA LEU A 167 2.61 -15.19 4.34
C LEU A 167 1.17 -15.72 4.19
N CYS A 168 0.97 -16.83 3.46
CA CYS A 168 -0.35 -17.44 3.31
C CYS A 168 -0.89 -17.97 4.65
N GLU A 169 -0.04 -18.62 5.46
CA GLU A 169 -0.43 -19.12 6.78
C GLU A 169 -0.84 -17.99 7.73
N GLN A 170 -0.08 -16.90 7.75
CA GLN A 170 -0.41 -15.73 8.56
C GLN A 170 -1.73 -15.09 8.08
N ALA A 171 -1.91 -14.90 6.77
CA ALA A 171 -3.13 -14.33 6.21
C ALA A 171 -4.37 -15.18 6.56
N LYS A 172 -4.24 -16.50 6.45
CA LYS A 172 -5.28 -17.46 6.84
C LYS A 172 -5.59 -17.39 8.34
N ALA A 173 -4.57 -17.36 9.19
CA ALA A 173 -4.75 -17.29 10.65
C ALA A 173 -5.43 -15.99 11.10
N GLU A 174 -5.14 -14.87 10.42
CA GLU A 174 -5.80 -13.57 10.68
C GLU A 174 -7.24 -13.50 10.13
N GLY A 175 -7.61 -14.41 9.22
CA GLY A 175 -8.94 -14.52 8.63
C GLY A 175 -9.18 -13.65 7.39
N TRP A 176 -8.13 -13.22 6.70
CA TRP A 176 -8.26 -12.46 5.45
C TRP A 176 -8.89 -13.33 4.35
N ALA A 177 -9.75 -12.75 3.51
CA ALA A 177 -10.45 -13.51 2.47
C ALA A 177 -9.60 -13.70 1.21
N ASP A 178 -9.08 -14.91 0.99
CA ASP A 178 -8.49 -15.36 -0.27
C ASP A 178 -8.42 -16.90 -0.26
N ASP A 179 -7.99 -17.51 -1.38
CA ASP A 179 -7.87 -18.98 -1.49
C ASP A 179 -6.53 -19.49 -0.88
N TRP A 180 -6.32 -19.20 0.40
CA TRP A 180 -5.04 -19.48 1.07
C TRP A 180 -4.68 -20.97 1.10
N ASP A 181 -5.67 -21.85 1.28
CA ASP A 181 -5.45 -23.30 1.30
C ASP A 181 -4.98 -23.84 -0.04
N HIS A 182 -5.57 -23.36 -1.14
CA HIS A 182 -5.06 -23.66 -2.48
C HIS A 182 -3.61 -23.19 -2.64
N HIS A 183 -3.30 -21.96 -2.23
CA HIS A 183 -1.97 -21.40 -2.38
C HIS A 183 -0.93 -22.13 -1.55
N ILE A 184 -1.23 -22.47 -0.29
CA ILE A 184 -0.37 -23.28 0.58
C ILE A 184 -0.10 -24.64 -0.07
N GLY A 185 -1.15 -25.35 -0.50
CA GLY A 185 -1.00 -26.68 -1.10
C GLY A 185 -0.14 -26.68 -2.38
N ARG A 186 -0.23 -25.64 -3.20
CA ARG A 186 0.65 -25.48 -4.38
C ARG A 186 2.11 -25.21 -3.97
N ILE A 187 2.33 -24.33 -2.99
CA ILE A 187 3.68 -23.99 -2.51
C ILE A 187 4.34 -25.21 -1.84
N ASP A 188 3.59 -25.99 -1.07
CA ASP A 188 4.07 -27.22 -0.42
C ASP A 188 4.56 -28.25 -1.44
N LYS A 189 3.81 -28.45 -2.54
CA LYS A 189 4.25 -29.30 -3.66
C LYS A 189 5.56 -28.80 -4.27
N LYS A 190 5.73 -27.48 -4.42
CA LYS A 190 6.95 -26.88 -4.96
C LYS A 190 8.14 -27.08 -4.02
N LEU A 191 7.97 -26.85 -2.73
CA LEU A 191 8.99 -27.09 -1.71
C LEU A 191 9.41 -28.55 -1.63
N ALA A 192 8.47 -29.49 -1.72
CA ALA A 192 8.77 -30.92 -1.74
C ALA A 192 9.61 -31.32 -2.96
N ALA A 193 9.25 -30.81 -4.15
CA ALA A 193 9.99 -31.09 -5.38
C ALA A 193 11.43 -30.53 -5.38
N MET A 194 11.67 -29.40 -4.70
CA MET A 194 13.02 -28.84 -4.56
C MET A 194 13.91 -29.73 -3.66
N LYS A 195 13.36 -30.27 -2.57
CA LYS A 195 14.10 -31.17 -1.66
C LYS A 195 14.50 -32.51 -2.28
N THR A 196 13.83 -32.93 -3.36
CA THR A 196 14.17 -34.18 -4.07
C THR A 196 15.26 -33.98 -5.13
N GLN A 197 15.73 -32.75 -5.36
CA GLN A 197 16.75 -32.41 -6.34
C GLN A 197 18.12 -32.11 -5.72
N ASP A 198 18.19 -32.08 -4.38
CA ASP A 198 19.41 -31.94 -3.57
C ASP A 198 19.88 -33.32 -3.09
#